data_AF-A0A0B6ZCI2-F1
#
_entry.id   AF-A0A0B6ZCI2-F1
#
_cell.length_a   1.000
_cell.length_b   1.000
_cell.length_c   1.000
_cell.angle_alpha   90.00
_cell.angle_beta   90.00
_cell.angle_gamma   90.00
#
_symmetry.space_group_name_H-M   'P 1'
#
loop_
_entity.id
_entity.type
_entity.pdbx_description
1 polymer ?
#
loop_
_entity_poly.entity_id
_entity_poly.type
_entity_poly.pdbx_seq_one_letter_code
_entity_poly.pdbx_strand_id
1 'polypeptide(L)'
;GGLSAEKKKLLKKLIMQKAAEDLRNEALQKAAEREKYISGRVGPIKTDGKTLPELQDLVKNLHNKISILEEDVYDWEIKIRKQDFEINELTLKVNDTKGKFIKPVLRKVNKTESKLKKIIQIKESTDFRGNLKSTGQNKYALDEDEPEKNPHWRDELKPVEREEGAAENEEQVAES
;
A
#
# COMPACT_ATOMS: atom_id res chain seq x y z
N GLY A 1 13.85 -17.09 32.31
CA GLY A 1 13.77 -17.33 30.86
C GLY A 1 12.59 -16.57 30.30
N GLY A 2 12.82 -15.65 29.37
CA GLY A 2 11.76 -14.86 28.73
C GLY A 2 12.29 -14.17 27.48
N LEU A 3 11.42 -13.96 26.51
CA LEU A 3 11.75 -13.25 25.28
C LEU A 3 12.33 -11.85 25.60
N SER A 4 13.39 -11.44 24.90
CA SER A 4 13.94 -10.08 25.01
C SER A 4 12.87 -9.01 24.73
N ALA A 5 12.97 -7.85 25.38
CA ALA A 5 12.03 -6.74 25.21
C ALA A 5 11.88 -6.31 23.74
N GLU A 6 12.98 -6.31 22.98
CA GLU A 6 12.99 -6.05 21.54
C GLU A 6 12.15 -7.07 20.76
N LYS A 7 12.33 -8.36 21.07
CA LYS A 7 11.54 -9.44 20.44
C LYS A 7 10.05 -9.33 20.79
N LYS A 8 9.69 -8.97 22.03
CA LYS A 8 8.29 -8.74 22.43
C LYS A 8 7.66 -7.57 21.67
N LYS A 9 8.41 -6.48 21.49
CA LYS A 9 7.95 -5.29 20.75
C LYS A 9 7.74 -5.61 19.26
N LEU A 10 8.69 -6.31 18.65
CA LEU A 10 8.57 -6.76 17.26
C LEU A 10 7.37 -7.69 17.08
N LEU A 11 7.19 -8.66 17.98
CA LEU A 11 6.04 -9.57 17.93
C LEU A 11 4.71 -8.81 18.06
N LYS A 12 4.60 -7.85 18.99
CA LYS A 12 3.40 -7.01 19.11
C LYS A 12 3.12 -6.24 17.82
N LYS A 13 4.14 -5.68 17.18
CA LYS A 13 4.00 -4.98 15.89
C LYS A 13 3.46 -5.92 14.81
N LEU A 14 4.02 -7.11 14.68
CA LEU A 14 3.59 -8.11 13.70
C LEU A 14 2.14 -8.56 13.95
N ILE A 15 1.76 -8.78 15.21
CA ILE A 15 0.38 -9.13 15.57
C ILE A 15 -0.58 -8.01 15.20
N MET A 16 -0.25 -6.74 15.49
CA MET A 16 -1.09 -5.61 15.12
C MET A 16 -1.19 -5.41 13.61
N GLN A 17 -0.09 -5.61 12.87
CA GLN A 17 -0.09 -5.56 11.41
C GLN A 17 -0.98 -6.65 10.81
N LYS A 18 -0.84 -7.89 11.29
CA LYS A 18 -1.71 -9.00 10.87
C LYS A 18 -3.17 -8.74 11.23
N ALA A 19 -3.46 -8.28 12.45
CA ALA A 19 -4.84 -7.96 12.86
C ALA A 19 -5.47 -6.86 11.99
N ALA A 20 -4.69 -5.84 11.58
CA ALA A 20 -5.17 -4.80 10.68
C ALA A 20 -5.44 -5.33 9.26
N GLU A 21 -4.61 -6.25 8.79
CA GLU A 21 -4.79 -6.92 7.50
C GLU A 21 -6.02 -7.84 7.52
N ASP A 22 -6.15 -8.66 8.55
CA ASP A 22 -7.29 -9.56 8.76
C ASP A 22 -8.60 -8.75 8.84
N LEU A 23 -8.61 -7.61 9.53
CA LEU A 23 -9.77 -6.71 9.61
C LEU A 23 -10.15 -6.13 8.24
N ARG A 24 -9.16 -5.77 7.40
CA ARG A 24 -9.43 -5.32 6.02
C ARG A 24 -10.01 -6.45 5.16
N ASN A 25 -9.41 -7.64 5.25
CA ASN A 25 -9.85 -8.80 4.48
C ASN A 25 -11.27 -9.23 4.88
N GLU A 26 -11.60 -9.21 6.17
CA GLU A 26 -12.96 -9.47 6.65
C GLU A 26 -13.95 -8.43 6.10
N ALA A 27 -13.58 -7.14 6.11
CA ALA A 27 -14.44 -6.09 5.56
C ALA A 27 -14.69 -6.27 4.05
N LEU A 28 -13.67 -6.66 3.29
CA LEU A 28 -13.79 -6.98 1.86
C LEU A 28 -14.67 -8.21 1.63
N GLN A 29 -14.46 -9.28 2.40
CA GLN A 29 -15.28 -10.50 2.32
C GLN A 29 -16.74 -10.22 2.64
N LYS A 30 -17.00 -9.45 3.71
CA LYS A 30 -18.36 -9.05 4.09
C LYS A 30 -19.03 -8.18 3.04
N ALA A 31 -18.28 -7.29 2.37
CA ALA A 31 -18.79 -6.49 1.27
C ALA A 31 -19.14 -7.36 0.05
N ALA A 32 -18.28 -8.30 -0.31
CA ALA A 32 -18.50 -9.24 -1.41
C ALA A 32 -19.69 -10.18 -1.13
N GLU A 33 -19.82 -10.67 0.10
CA GLU A 33 -20.96 -11.49 0.53
C GLU A 33 -22.27 -10.70 0.49
N ARG A 34 -22.25 -9.44 0.94
CA ARG A 34 -23.39 -8.53 0.83
C ARG A 34 -23.80 -8.32 -0.63
N GLU A 35 -22.85 -8.08 -1.52
CA GLU A 35 -23.13 -7.92 -2.95
C GLU A 35 -23.71 -9.20 -3.57
N LYS A 36 -23.12 -10.36 -3.26
CA LYS A 36 -23.62 -11.67 -3.69
C LYS A 36 -25.05 -11.92 -3.20
N TYR A 37 -25.34 -11.59 -1.94
CA TYR A 37 -26.67 -11.73 -1.34
C TYR A 37 -27.70 -10.83 -2.03
N ILE A 38 -27.36 -9.56 -2.26
CA ILE A 38 -28.24 -8.59 -2.93
C ILE A 38 -28.50 -9.02 -4.37
N SER A 39 -27.46 -9.39 -5.11
CA SER A 39 -27.57 -9.87 -6.50
C SER A 39 -28.46 -11.11 -6.63
N GLY A 40 -28.37 -12.04 -5.67
CA GLY A 40 -29.24 -13.23 -5.63
C GLY A 40 -30.70 -12.93 -5.26
N ARG A 41 -30.96 -11.93 -4.41
CA ARG A 41 -32.31 -11.60 -3.91
C ARG A 41 -33.06 -10.58 -4.79
N VAL A 42 -32.32 -9.73 -5.49
CA VAL A 42 -32.81 -8.69 -6.38
C VAL A 42 -32.04 -8.77 -7.69
N GLY A 43 -32.54 -9.60 -8.60
CA GLY A 43 -32.01 -9.67 -9.95
C GLY A 43 -32.32 -8.42 -10.77
N PRO A 44 -31.63 -8.21 -11.92
CA PRO A 44 -31.91 -7.11 -12.83
C PRO A 44 -33.37 -7.13 -13.30
N ILE A 45 -34.02 -5.96 -13.29
CA ILE A 45 -35.39 -5.82 -13.78
C ILE A 45 -35.34 -5.85 -15.31
N LYS A 46 -35.89 -6.91 -15.89
CA LYS A 46 -36.00 -7.06 -17.35
C LYS A 46 -37.34 -6.52 -17.82
N THR A 47 -37.31 -5.45 -18.62
CA THR A 47 -38.51 -4.85 -19.23
C THR A 47 -38.63 -5.18 -20.71
N ASP A 48 -37.57 -5.68 -21.34
CA ASP A 48 -37.50 -5.89 -22.78
C ASP A 48 -38.50 -6.96 -23.24
N GLY A 49 -39.21 -6.66 -24.33
CA GLY A 49 -40.18 -7.58 -24.94
C GLY A 49 -41.49 -7.77 -24.18
N LYS A 50 -41.74 -7.03 -23.09
CA LYS A 50 -43.01 -7.08 -22.35
C LYS A 50 -44.09 -6.25 -23.02
N THR A 51 -45.31 -6.77 -23.03
CA THR A 51 -46.51 -6.04 -23.42
C THR A 51 -46.97 -5.09 -22.29
N LEU A 52 -47.80 -4.10 -22.62
CA LEU A 52 -48.33 -3.14 -21.65
C LEU A 52 -48.97 -3.79 -20.40
N PRO A 53 -49.85 -4.82 -20.49
CA PRO A 53 -50.43 -5.44 -19.31
C PRO A 53 -49.38 -6.16 -18.45
N GLU A 54 -48.42 -6.86 -19.07
CA GLU A 54 -47.34 -7.53 -18.35
C GLU A 54 -46.44 -6.54 -17.59
N LEU A 55 -46.26 -5.34 -18.15
CA LEU A 55 -45.50 -4.28 -17.50
C LEU A 55 -46.26 -3.70 -16.30
N GLN A 56 -47.58 -3.51 -16.42
CA GLN A 56 -48.42 -3.06 -15.31
C GLN A 56 -48.41 -4.06 -14.14
N ASP A 57 -48.50 -5.35 -14.43
CA ASP A 57 -48.46 -6.40 -13.41
C ASP A 57 -47.07 -6.50 -12.77
N LEU A 58 -45.99 -6.33 -13.54
CA LEU A 58 -44.64 -6.26 -12.98
C LEU A 58 -44.51 -5.11 -11.96
N VAL A 59 -45.00 -3.93 -12.30
CA VAL A 59 -44.95 -2.75 -11.41
C VAL A 59 -45.73 -2.99 -10.12
N LYS A 60 -46.94 -3.56 -10.21
CA LYS A 60 -47.75 -3.90 -9.03
C LYS A 60 -47.04 -4.91 -8.12
N ASN A 61 -46.42 -5.94 -8.70
CA ASN A 61 -45.68 -6.95 -7.95
C ASN A 61 -44.44 -6.35 -7.26
N LEU A 62 -43.69 -5.48 -7.95
CA LEU A 62 -42.55 -4.78 -7.36
C LEU A 62 -42.98 -3.87 -6.22
N HIS A 63 -44.07 -3.12 -6.38
CA HIS A 63 -44.63 -2.26 -5.34
C HIS A 63 -45.02 -3.05 -4.09
N ASN A 64 -45.73 -4.17 -4.25
CA ASN A 64 -46.09 -5.05 -3.13
C ASN A 64 -44.85 -5.60 -2.42
N LYS A 65 -43.83 -6.03 -3.19
CA LYS A 65 -42.56 -6.51 -2.63
C LYS A 65 -41.85 -5.41 -1.82
N ILE A 66 -41.85 -4.17 -2.30
CA ILE A 66 -41.26 -3.03 -1.57
C ILE A 66 -42.00 -2.82 -0.25
N SER A 67 -43.32 -2.80 -0.26
CA SER A 67 -44.13 -2.61 0.96
C SER A 67 -43.80 -3.62 2.06
N ILE A 68 -43.62 -4.90 1.70
CA ILE A 68 -43.25 -5.96 2.66
C ILE A 68 -41.81 -5.76 3.15
N LEU A 69 -40.88 -5.43 2.24
CA LEU A 69 -39.48 -5.20 2.62
C LEU A 69 -39.30 -3.97 3.50
N GLU A 70 -40.12 -2.93 3.35
CA GLU A 70 -40.11 -1.75 4.21
C GLU A 70 -40.54 -2.10 5.65
N GLU A 71 -41.54 -2.96 5.82
CA GLU A 71 -41.92 -3.51 7.11
C GLU A 71 -40.77 -4.30 7.75
N ASP A 72 -40.13 -5.21 6.99
CA ASP A 72 -38.97 -5.97 7.46
C ASP A 72 -37.83 -5.04 7.91
N VAL A 73 -37.54 -3.98 7.12
CA VAL A 73 -36.48 -3.01 7.44
C VAL A 73 -36.80 -2.30 8.75
N TYR A 74 -38.04 -1.86 8.95
CA TYR A 74 -38.47 -1.22 10.18
C TYR A 74 -38.27 -2.12 11.40
N ASP A 75 -38.67 -3.38 11.32
CA ASP A 75 -38.50 -4.36 12.39
C ASP A 75 -37.03 -4.58 12.76
N TRP A 76 -36.15 -4.66 11.75
CA TRP A 76 -34.71 -4.77 11.96
C TRP A 76 -34.13 -3.51 12.59
N GLU A 77 -34.53 -2.32 12.15
CA GLU A 77 -34.07 -1.05 12.73
C GLU A 77 -34.46 -0.92 14.21
N ILE A 78 -35.68 -1.29 14.58
CA ILE A 78 -36.12 -1.28 15.96
C ILE A 78 -35.32 -2.28 16.80
N LYS A 79 -35.04 -3.48 16.27
CA LYS A 79 -34.22 -4.48 16.96
C LYS A 79 -32.78 -4.00 17.16
N ILE A 80 -32.15 -3.44 16.14
CA ILE A 80 -30.80 -2.87 16.22
C ILE A 80 -30.76 -1.74 17.25
N ARG A 81 -31.73 -0.83 17.20
CA ARG A 81 -31.81 0.29 18.15
C ARG A 81 -31.93 -0.20 19.61
N LYS A 82 -32.73 -1.24 19.87
CA LYS A 82 -32.82 -1.86 21.20
C LYS A 82 -31.47 -2.46 21.64
N GLN A 83 -30.78 -3.15 20.74
CA GLN A 83 -29.46 -3.71 21.01
C GLN A 83 -28.41 -2.62 21.27
N ASP A 84 -28.44 -1.50 20.54
CA ASP A 84 -27.54 -0.37 20.78
C ASP A 84 -27.76 0.26 22.16
N PHE A 85 -29.02 0.40 22.58
CA PHE A 85 -29.35 0.85 23.94
C PHE A 85 -28.80 -0.12 24.99
N GLU A 86 -28.98 -1.43 24.80
CA GLU A 86 -28.46 -2.44 25.71
C GLU A 86 -26.92 -2.41 25.78
N ILE A 87 -26.23 -2.30 24.64
CA ILE A 87 -24.77 -2.18 24.58
C ILE A 87 -24.30 -0.92 25.31
N ASN A 88 -24.98 0.22 25.13
CA ASN A 88 -24.63 1.45 25.81
C ASN A 88 -24.81 1.34 27.33
N GLU A 89 -25.92 0.76 27.78
CA GLU A 89 -26.18 0.48 29.21
C GLU A 89 -25.11 -0.44 29.81
N LEU A 90 -24.76 -1.53 29.11
CA LEU A 90 -23.70 -2.44 29.54
C LEU A 90 -22.34 -1.75 29.56
N THR A 91 -22.05 -0.91 28.57
CA THR A 91 -20.80 -0.12 28.51
C THR A 91 -20.71 0.84 29.69
N LEU A 92 -21.80 1.49 30.05
CA LEU A 92 -21.87 2.37 31.22
C LEU A 92 -21.61 1.60 32.53
N LYS A 93 -22.25 0.44 32.72
CA LYS A 93 -22.03 -0.44 33.88
C LYS A 93 -20.58 -0.93 33.97
N VAL A 94 -19.98 -1.30 32.83
CA VAL A 94 -18.57 -1.70 32.77
C VAL A 94 -17.63 -0.54 33.13
N ASN A 95 -17.99 0.70 32.76
CA ASN A 95 -17.19 1.87 33.11
C ASN A 95 -17.33 2.24 34.59
N ASP A 96 -18.51 2.12 35.19
CA ASP A 96 -18.72 2.38 36.62
C ASP A 96 -17.97 1.34 37.49
N THR A 97 -18.02 0.07 37.11
CA THR A 97 -17.27 -1.02 37.77
C THR A 97 -15.76 -0.89 37.63
N LYS A 98 -15.26 -0.39 36.50
CA LYS A 98 -13.82 -0.07 36.31
C LYS A 98 -13.38 1.21 37.04
N GLY A 99 -14.33 1.94 37.64
CA GLY A 99 -14.12 3.18 38.36
C GLY A 99 -14.19 4.41 37.45
N LYS A 100 -15.06 5.36 37.81
CA LYS A 100 -15.28 6.67 37.16
C LYS A 100 -14.01 7.53 36.98
N PHE A 101 -12.93 7.18 37.68
CA PHE A 101 -11.64 7.88 37.68
C PHE A 101 -10.51 6.95 37.21
N ILE A 102 -10.55 6.50 35.95
CA ILE A 102 -9.32 6.07 35.29
C ILE A 102 -8.48 7.34 35.16
N LYS A 103 -7.53 7.57 36.08
CA LYS A 103 -6.62 8.73 36.01
C LYS A 103 -6.00 8.74 34.61
N PRO A 104 -6.34 9.71 33.74
CA PRO A 104 -5.78 9.73 32.41
C PRO A 104 -4.27 9.83 32.59
N VAL A 105 -3.53 8.87 32.02
CA VAL A 105 -2.08 8.90 32.09
C VAL A 105 -1.64 10.14 31.32
N LEU A 106 -1.34 11.22 32.04
CA LEU A 106 -0.84 12.46 31.48
C LEU A 106 0.49 12.16 30.81
N ARG A 107 0.47 11.86 29.50
CA ARG A 107 1.67 11.70 28.71
C ARG A 107 2.24 13.08 28.44
N LYS A 108 3.52 13.28 28.80
CA LYS A 108 4.28 14.47 28.43
C LYS A 108 4.38 14.51 26.90
N VAL A 109 3.45 15.23 26.28
CA VAL A 109 3.45 15.46 24.84
C VAL A 109 4.54 16.48 24.52
N ASN A 110 5.68 15.99 24.02
CA ASN A 110 6.73 16.87 23.55
C ASN A 110 6.31 17.48 22.21
N LYS A 111 5.98 18.78 22.19
CA LYS A 111 5.60 19.53 20.98
C LYS A 111 6.69 19.51 19.89
N THR A 112 7.92 19.12 20.23
CA THR A 112 9.05 19.03 19.29
C THR A 112 8.87 17.92 18.26
N GLU A 113 8.23 16.79 18.61
CA GLU A 113 8.04 15.68 17.65
C GLU A 113 7.12 16.07 16.49
N SER A 114 6.05 16.83 16.76
CA SER A 114 5.15 17.37 15.74
C SER A 114 5.83 18.40 14.83
N LYS A 115 6.76 19.19 15.38
CA LYS A 115 7.57 20.13 14.59
C LYS A 115 8.59 19.40 13.70
N LEU A 116 9.22 18.34 14.21
CA LEU A 116 10.14 17.51 13.45
C LEU A 116 9.44 16.74 12.33
N LYS A 117 8.25 16.17 12.57
CA LYS A 117 7.44 15.54 11.51
C LYS A 117 7.11 16.53 10.39
N LYS A 118 6.74 17.77 10.74
CA LYS A 118 6.52 18.83 9.74
C LYS A 118 7.78 19.12 8.91
N ILE A 119 8.95 19.14 9.54
CA ILE A 119 10.24 19.35 8.86
C ILE A 119 10.63 18.13 8.00
N ILE A 120 10.40 16.90 8.47
CA ILE A 120 10.68 15.67 7.72
C ILE A 120 9.75 15.55 6.52
N GLN A 121 8.47 15.88 6.67
CA GLN A 121 7.48 15.85 5.58
C GLN A 121 7.78 16.93 4.52
N ILE A 122 8.32 18.09 4.93
CA ILE A 122 8.87 19.09 4.00
C ILE A 122 10.11 18.54 3.28
N LYS A 123 10.98 17.79 3.96
CA LYS A 123 12.16 17.16 3.34
C LYS A 123 11.81 16.02 2.39
N GLU A 124 10.80 15.21 2.69
CA GLU A 124 10.27 14.17 1.80
C GLU A 124 9.58 14.79 0.56
N SER A 125 8.95 15.96 0.69
CA SER A 125 8.39 16.65 -0.49
C SER A 125 9.46 17.35 -1.35
N THR A 126 10.62 17.69 -0.78
CA THR A 126 11.81 18.13 -1.52
C THR A 126 12.79 16.96 -1.65
N ASP A 127 12.38 15.90 -2.35
CA ASP A 127 13.20 14.71 -2.53
C ASP A 127 14.41 15.00 -3.43
N PHE A 128 15.52 15.45 -2.81
CA PHE A 128 16.78 15.78 -3.48
C PHE A 128 17.43 14.56 -4.16
N ARG A 129 16.96 13.34 -3.85
CA ARG A 129 17.42 12.09 -4.47
C ARG A 129 17.00 11.97 -5.94
N GLY A 130 15.86 12.54 -6.32
CA GLY A 130 15.40 12.53 -7.71
C GLY A 130 16.24 13.39 -8.65
N ASN A 131 16.98 14.37 -8.11
CA ASN A 131 17.81 15.29 -8.89
C ASN A 131 19.31 14.91 -8.89
N LEU A 132 19.67 13.83 -8.22
CA LEU A 132 21.03 13.30 -8.23
C LEU A 132 21.11 12.18 -9.28
N LYS A 133 22.00 12.30 -10.26
CA LYS A 133 22.29 11.17 -11.16
C LYS A 133 22.79 10.01 -10.30
N SER A 134 21.95 8.98 -10.14
CA SER A 134 22.38 7.69 -9.61
C SER A 134 23.45 7.15 -10.55
N THR A 135 24.72 7.15 -10.11
CA THR A 135 25.73 6.31 -10.75
C THR A 135 25.25 4.89 -10.50
N GLY A 136 24.76 4.22 -11.54
CA GLY A 136 24.05 2.93 -11.50
C GLY A 136 24.88 1.74 -11.00
N GLN A 137 25.62 1.91 -9.92
CA GLN A 137 26.33 0.86 -9.22
C GLN A 137 25.72 0.73 -7.83
N ASN A 138 24.79 -0.20 -7.73
CA ASN A 138 24.27 -0.66 -6.47
C ASN A 138 25.34 -1.58 -5.85
N LYS A 139 26.16 -1.06 -4.93
CA LYS A 139 27.27 -1.80 -4.27
C LYS A 139 26.81 -2.98 -3.39
N TYR A 140 25.54 -3.36 -3.47
CA TYR A 140 24.91 -4.47 -2.78
C TYR A 140 24.15 -5.41 -3.73
N ALA A 141 24.25 -5.21 -5.05
CA ALA A 141 23.84 -6.23 -6.01
C ALA A 141 24.91 -7.33 -6.00
N LEU A 142 24.47 -8.56 -5.76
CA LEU A 142 25.27 -9.78 -5.76
C LEU A 142 25.99 -9.89 -7.10
N ASP A 143 27.32 -9.91 -7.06
CA ASP A 143 28.20 -10.01 -8.22
C ASP A 143 28.06 -11.41 -8.84
N GLU A 144 27.30 -11.52 -9.92
CA GLU A 144 27.31 -12.68 -10.82
C GLU A 144 27.46 -12.17 -12.27
N ASP A 145 28.56 -12.61 -12.88
CA ASP A 145 28.96 -12.50 -14.29
C ASP A 145 29.30 -11.11 -14.85
N GLU A 146 30.53 -10.67 -14.60
CA GLU A 146 31.20 -9.65 -15.43
C GLU A 146 32.11 -10.33 -16.47
N PRO A 147 31.75 -10.36 -17.77
CA PRO A 147 32.71 -10.75 -18.80
C PRO A 147 33.75 -9.63 -18.95
N GLU A 148 35.00 -9.93 -18.64
CA GLU A 148 36.16 -9.02 -18.76
C GLU A 148 36.24 -8.40 -20.17
N LYS A 149 35.67 -7.20 -20.33
CA LYS A 149 35.92 -6.35 -21.48
C LYS A 149 37.20 -5.58 -21.24
N ASN A 150 38.30 -6.10 -21.76
CA ASN A 150 39.56 -5.36 -21.84
C ASN A 150 39.31 -3.98 -22.48
N PRO A 151 39.75 -2.88 -21.85
CA PRO A 151 39.57 -1.54 -22.40
C PRO A 151 40.33 -1.32 -23.72
N HIS A 152 39.69 -0.60 -24.65
CA HIS A 152 40.13 -0.26 -26.01
C HIS A 152 41.59 0.21 -26.17
N TRP A 153 42.17 0.86 -25.15
CA TRP A 153 43.56 1.38 -25.24
C TRP A 153 44.63 0.27 -25.22
N ARG A 154 44.26 -0.97 -24.86
CA ARG A 154 45.19 -2.11 -24.85
C ARG A 154 45.51 -2.63 -26.26
N ASP A 155 44.66 -2.32 -27.25
CA ASP A 155 44.88 -2.70 -28.65
C ASP A 155 45.76 -1.68 -29.41
N GLU A 156 45.81 -0.42 -28.94
CA GLU A 156 46.61 0.66 -29.55
C GLU A 156 48.11 0.63 -29.16
N LEU A 157 48.49 -0.20 -28.20
CA LEU A 157 49.88 -0.34 -27.72
C LEU A 157 50.65 -1.50 -28.37
N LYS A 158 50.09 -2.16 -29.39
CA LYS A 158 50.85 -3.17 -30.13
C LYS A 158 51.95 -2.49 -30.97
N PRO A 159 53.23 -2.91 -30.85
CA PRO A 159 54.31 -2.34 -31.64
C PRO A 159 54.05 -2.51 -33.14
N VAL A 160 54.14 -1.40 -33.88
CA VAL A 160 54.16 -1.41 -35.35
C VAL A 160 55.46 -2.08 -35.79
N GLU A 161 55.35 -3.26 -36.42
CA GLU A 161 56.47 -3.90 -37.11
C GLU A 161 56.94 -2.95 -38.23
N ARG A 162 58.17 -2.46 -38.08
CA ARG A 162 58.87 -1.61 -39.03
C ARG A 162 59.40 -2.53 -40.15
N GLU A 163 58.69 -2.63 -41.27
CA GLU A 163 59.29 -3.10 -42.52
C GLU A 163 60.20 -2.01 -43.11
N GLU A 164 61.35 -2.47 -43.58
CA GLU A 164 62.51 -1.73 -44.04
C GLU A 164 62.29 -1.05 -45.40
N GLY A 165 62.94 0.10 -45.63
CA GLY A 165 63.32 0.51 -46.98
C GLY A 165 63.30 2.02 -47.27
N ALA A 166 64.45 2.53 -47.73
CA ALA A 166 64.78 3.87 -48.27
C ALA A 166 64.98 4.99 -47.20
N ALA A 167 66.20 5.34 -46.74
CA ALA A 167 67.42 5.80 -47.46
C ALA A 167 67.07 7.01 -48.37
N GLU A 168 67.65 8.21 -48.32
CA GLU A 168 68.86 8.86 -47.78
C GLU A 168 68.49 10.36 -47.67
N ASN A 169 68.84 11.11 -46.61
CA ASN A 169 70.14 11.68 -46.23
C ASN A 169 70.70 12.71 -47.23
N GLU A 170 70.68 13.99 -46.85
CA GLU A 170 71.61 15.06 -47.26
C GLU A 170 71.43 16.21 -46.23
N GLU A 171 72.42 16.92 -45.72
CA GLU A 171 73.88 16.82 -45.73
C GLU A 171 74.39 17.97 -44.83
N GLN A 172 75.29 17.67 -43.89
CA GLN A 172 76.39 18.56 -43.49
C GLN A 172 77.54 17.56 -43.23
N VAL A 173 78.69 17.62 -43.91
CA VAL A 173 79.73 18.65 -43.72
C VAL A 173 80.81 18.53 -44.82
N ALA A 174 81.20 19.70 -45.35
CA ALA A 174 82.53 20.16 -45.83
C ALA A 174 83.10 19.77 -47.20
N GLU A 175 82.97 20.71 -48.15
CA GLU A 175 84.03 21.59 -48.68
C GLU A 175 85.45 21.02 -48.90
N SER A 176 85.81 20.77 -50.18
CA SER A 176 87.02 21.25 -50.89
C SER A 176 87.19 20.54 -52.24
#